data_AF-A0A6V7JK96-F1
#
_entry.id   AF-A0A6V7JK96-F1
#
_cell.length_a   1.000
_cell.length_b   1.000
_cell.length_c   1.000
_cell.angle_alpha   90.00
_cell.angle_beta   90.00
_cell.angle_gamma   90.00
#
_symmetry.space_group_name_H-M   'P 1'
#
loop_
_entity.id
_entity.type
_entity.pdbx_description
1 polymer ?
#
loop_
_entity_poly.entity_id
_entity_poly.type
_entity_poly.pdbx_seq_one_letter_code
_entity_poly.pdbx_strand_id
1 'polypeptide(L)' 'PKWCGIGVGFLTDIDLGEKTEVDACCKKHDEQWWQIKPNETIFGLKNEGSLTVYYHLNII' A
#
# COMPACT_ATOMS: atom_id res chain seq x y z
N PRO A 1 8.32 -11.49 -5.64
CA PRO A 1 7.60 -10.81 -4.53
C PRO A 1 6.12 -10.79 -4.92
N LYS A 2 5.22 -11.14 -4.01
CA LYS A 2 3.78 -11.18 -4.23
C LYS A 2 3.08 -9.86 -3.89
N TRP A 3 3.71 -9.04 -3.04
CA TRP A 3 3.14 -7.79 -2.51
C TRP A 3 3.74 -6.54 -3.14
N CYS A 4 5.01 -6.58 -3.57
CA CYS A 4 5.62 -5.40 -4.21
C CYS A 4 5.06 -5.18 -5.63
N GLY A 5 4.31 -4.10 -5.84
CA GLY A 5 3.76 -3.74 -7.16
C GLY A 5 2.49 -2.90 -7.07
N ILE A 6 1.63 -3.03 -8.08
CA ILE A 6 0.28 -2.43 -8.04
C ILE A 6 -0.51 -3.16 -6.96
N GLY A 7 -0.90 -2.41 -5.93
CA GLY A 7 -1.25 -2.95 -4.62
C GLY A 7 -2.38 -3.98 -4.62
N VAL A 8 -2.32 -4.88 -3.64
CA VAL A 8 -3.29 -5.96 -3.40
C VAL A 8 -4.08 -5.77 -2.09
N GLY A 9 -4.14 -4.54 -1.58
CA GLY A 9 -4.52 -4.15 -0.19
C GLY A 9 -5.86 -4.64 0.39
N PHE A 10 -6.59 -5.54 -0.27
CA PHE A 10 -7.76 -6.24 0.27
C PHE A 10 -7.52 -7.74 0.50
N LEU A 11 -6.35 -8.28 0.12
CA LEU A 11 -6.06 -9.72 0.14
C LEU A 11 -5.12 -10.06 1.31
N THR A 12 -5.67 -10.11 2.52
CA THR A 12 -4.94 -10.43 3.76
C THR A 12 -4.31 -11.83 3.77
N ASP A 13 -4.87 -12.74 2.97
CA ASP A 13 -4.55 -14.16 2.99
C ASP A 13 -3.40 -14.53 2.02
N ILE A 14 -2.77 -13.54 1.38
CA ILE A 14 -1.63 -13.79 0.49
C ILE A 14 -0.35 -13.96 1.34
N ASP A 15 0.21 -15.17 1.27
CA ASP A 15 1.54 -15.45 1.82
C ASP A 15 2.62 -14.60 1.15
N LEU A 16 3.76 -14.44 1.82
CA LEU A 16 4.94 -13.82 1.21
C LEU A 16 5.43 -14.65 0.01
N GLY A 17 6.08 -13.98 -0.94
CA GLY A 17 6.84 -14.58 -2.03
C GLY A 17 8.27 -14.92 -1.61
N GLU A 18 9.05 -15.43 -2.55
CA GLU A 18 10.42 -15.94 -2.30
C GLU A 18 11.39 -14.91 -1.70
N LYS A 19 11.20 -13.61 -2.00
CA LYS A 19 11.97 -12.51 -1.41
C LYS A 19 11.32 -12.04 -0.11
N THR A 20 11.25 -12.92 0.88
CA THR A 20 10.40 -12.77 2.07
C THR A 20 10.60 -11.44 2.82
N GLU A 21 11.84 -10.99 3.02
CA GLU A 21 12.14 -9.74 3.72
C GLU A 21 11.59 -8.50 2.98
N VAL A 22 11.90 -8.39 1.69
CA VAL A 22 11.43 -7.26 0.84
C VAL A 22 9.90 -7.31 0.71
N ASP A 23 9.35 -8.51 0.52
CA ASP A 23 7.92 -8.69 0.32
C ASP A 23 7.12 -8.43 1.60
N ALA A 24 7.70 -8.64 2.79
CA ALA A 24 7.10 -8.29 4.07
C ALA A 24 6.98 -6.76 4.23
N CYS A 25 7.97 -5.99 3.78
CA CYS A 25 7.87 -4.53 3.76
C CYS A 25 6.73 -4.06 2.84
N CYS A 26 6.62 -4.66 1.65
CA CYS A 26 5.54 -4.35 0.71
C CYS A 26 4.16 -4.76 1.26
N LYS A 27 4.06 -5.92 1.94
CA LYS A 27 2.82 -6.33 2.62
C LYS A 27 2.38 -5.31 3.66
N LYS A 28 3.29 -4.90 4.56
CA LYS A 28 3.00 -3.89 5.57
C LYS A 28 2.60 -2.54 4.96
N HIS A 29 3.21 -2.16 3.83
CA HIS A 29 2.86 -0.95 3.09
C HIS A 29 1.45 -1.02 2.50
N ASP A 30 1.08 -2.14 1.89
CA ASP A 30 -0.23 -2.33 1.26
C ASP A 30 -1.37 -2.50 2.27
N GLU A 31 -1.09 -2.99 3.48
CA GLU A 31 -2.03 -3.13 4.59
C GLU A 31 -2.29 -1.80 5.34
N GLN A 32 -1.65 -0.69 4.95
CA GLN A 32 -1.88 0.61 5.59
C GLN A 32 -3.32 1.08 5.39
N TRP A 33 -3.97 1.51 6.47
CA TRP A 33 -5.37 1.93 6.47
C TRP A 33 -5.60 3.24 5.71
N TRP A 34 -4.57 4.09 5.65
CA TRP A 34 -4.65 5.39 5.02
C TRP A 34 -4.11 5.31 3.59
N GLN A 35 -5.02 5.16 2.65
CA GLN A 35 -4.74 5.17 1.22
C GLN A 35 -5.57 6.23 0.52
N ILE A 36 -5.00 6.89 -0.49
CA ILE A 36 -5.71 7.80 -1.39
C ILE A 36 -5.64 7.15 -2.77
N LYS A 37 -6.76 6.61 -3.25
CA LYS A 37 -6.86 5.96 -4.56
C LYS A 37 -6.64 6.97 -5.69
N PRO A 38 -6.34 6.52 -6.92
CA PRO A 38 -6.25 7.40 -8.08
C PRO A 38 -7.49 8.30 -8.21
N ASN A 39 -7.28 9.60 -8.38
CA ASN A 39 -8.31 10.65 -8.45
C ASN A 39 -9.14 10.86 -7.17
N GLU A 40 -8.82 10.18 -6.07
CA GLU A 40 -9.50 10.37 -4.79
C GLU A 40 -8.97 11.61 -4.06
N THR A 41 -9.83 12.24 -3.25
CA THR A 41 -9.44 13.34 -2.35
C THR A 41 -9.83 12.98 -0.93
N ILE A 42 -8.85 12.89 -0.03
CA ILE A 42 -9.04 12.61 1.40
C ILE A 42 -8.16 13.59 2.19
N PHE A 43 -8.64 14.08 3.33
CA PHE A 43 -7.92 15.04 4.19
C PHE A 43 -7.43 16.32 3.48
N GLY A 44 -8.15 16.75 2.44
CA GLY A 44 -7.76 17.92 1.64
C GLY A 44 -6.61 17.67 0.66
N LEU A 45 -6.17 16.42 0.51
CA LEU A 45 -5.13 16.00 -0.44
C LEU A 45 -5.76 15.22 -1.58
N LYS A 46 -5.42 15.58 -2.82
CA LYS A 46 -5.89 14.90 -4.02
C LYS A 46 -4.77 14.07 -4.61
N ASN A 47 -5.04 12.79 -4.89
CA ASN A 47 -4.13 11.95 -5.65
C ASN A 47 -4.39 12.13 -7.15
N GLU A 48 -3.52 12.91 -7.82
CA GLU A 48 -3.60 13.11 -9.28
C GLU A 48 -2.85 12.03 -10.08
N GLY A 49 -2.22 11.07 -9.39
CA GLY A 49 -1.52 9.94 -10.00
C GLY A 49 -2.45 8.82 -10.43
N SER A 50 -1.92 7.91 -11.24
CA SER A 50 -2.62 6.70 -11.70
C SER A 50 -2.50 5.51 -10.74
N LEU A 51 -1.77 5.66 -9.63
CA LEU A 51 -1.53 4.63 -8.63
C LEU A 51 -2.01 5.09 -7.25
N THR A 52 -2.41 4.15 -6.40
CA THR A 52 -2.75 4.42 -5.00
C THR A 52 -1.56 4.97 -4.24
N VAL A 53 -1.76 6.05 -3.51
CA VAL A 53 -0.76 6.59 -2.58
C VAL A 53 -1.10 6.13 -1.18
N TYR A 54 -0.14 5.48 -0.52
CA TYR A 54 -0.27 5.04 0.86
C TYR A 54 0.38 6.07 1.77
N TYR A 55 -0.37 6.54 2.77
CA TYR A 55 0.14 7.45 3.79
C TYR A 55 0.83 6.63 4.88
N HIS A 56 2.14 6.79 5.02
CA HIS A 56 2.87 6.27 6.18
C HIS A 56 2.83 7.32 7.28
N LEU A 57 1.89 7.19 8.22
CA LEU A 57 1.99 7.88 9.49
C LEU A 57 3.10 7.18 10.29
N ASN A 58 4.33 7.68 10.16
CA ASN A 58 5.37 7.41 11.16
C ASN A 58 4.92 8.08 12.45
N ILE A 59 4.08 7.39 13.24
CA ILE A 59 3.76 7.81 14.60
C ILE A 59 5.08 7.69 15.37
N ILE A 60 5.61 8.84 15.77
CA ILE A 60 6.78 9.02 16.64
C ILE A 60 6.54 8.31 17.97
#